data_AF-E2AHE4-F1
#
_entry.id   AF-E2AHE4-F1
#
_cell.length_a   1.000
_cell.length_b   1.000
_cell.length_c   1.000
_cell.angle_alpha   90.00
_cell.angle_beta   90.00
_cell.angle_gamma   90.00
#
_symmetry.space_group_name_H-M   'P 1'
#
loop_
_entity.id
_entity.type
_entity.pdbx_description
1 polymer ?
#
loop_
_entity_poly.entity_id
_entity_poly.type
_entity_poly.pdbx_seq_one_letter_code
_entity_poly.pdbx_strand_id
1 'polypeptide(L)' 'LWEAGVCSVKHHLKRCIGAHTLTYEEMNTLLCRIEACLNSRPIAATSDCLDDYRALTPDHFLIGD' A
#
# COMPACT_ATOMS: atom_id res chain seq x y z
N LEU A 1 6.32 3.15 -12.62
CA LEU A 1 5.35 2.93 -11.50
C LEU A 1 5.45 1.52 -10.93
N TRP A 2 5.42 0.47 -11.74
CA TRP A 2 5.49 -0.92 -11.25
C TRP A 2 6.77 -1.25 -10.45
N GLU A 3 7.95 -0.81 -10.90
CA GLU A 3 9.22 -1.05 -10.20
C GLU A 3 9.23 -0.46 -8.78
N ALA A 4 8.72 0.76 -8.62
CA ALA A 4 8.60 1.43 -7.32
C ALA A 4 7.62 0.67 -6.39
N GLY A 5 6.54 0.11 -6.93
CA GLY A 5 5.64 -0.77 -6.20
C GLY A 5 6.35 -2.05 -5.71
N VAL A 6 7.09 -2.72 -6.58
CA VAL A 6 7.86 -3.93 -6.24
C VAL A 6 8.91 -3.64 -5.16
N CYS A 7 9.63 -2.51 -5.27
CA CYS A 7 10.59 -2.08 -4.26
C CYS A 7 9.92 -1.83 -2.90
N SER A 8 8.74 -1.21 -2.89
CA SER A 8 7.99 -0.92 -1.66
C SER A 8 7.52 -2.21 -0.97
N VAL A 9 6.96 -3.15 -1.73
CA VAL A 9 6.55 -4.47 -1.20
C VAL A 9 7.74 -5.21 -0.59
N LYS A 10 8.86 -5.31 -1.30
CA LYS A 10 10.08 -5.96 -0.80
C LYS A 10 10.58 -5.32 0.49
N HIS A 11 10.54 -3.99 0.57
CA HIS A 11 10.95 -3.24 1.76
C HIS A 11 10.06 -3.55 2.97
N HIS A 12 8.73 -3.55 2.79
CA HIS A 12 7.80 -3.90 3.86
C HIS A 12 7.96 -5.35 4.31
N LEU A 13 8.09 -6.31 3.38
CA LEU A 13 8.31 -7.72 3.71
C LEU A 13 9.57 -7.91 4.56
N LYS A 14 10.70 -7.30 4.15
CA LYS A 14 11.96 -7.40 4.88
C LYS A 14 11.83 -6.89 6.33
N ARG A 15 11.06 -5.82 6.55
CA ARG A 15 10.85 -5.23 7.88
C ARG A 15 9.84 -5.99 8.74
N CYS A 16 8.76 -6.48 8.15
CA CYS A 16 7.69 -7.15 8.88
C CYS A 16 8.04 -8.59 9.24
N ILE A 17 8.75 -9.31 8.37
CA ILE A 17 9.12 -10.71 8.59
C ILE A 17 10.34 -10.80 9.52
N GLY A 18 11.36 -9.96 9.29
CA GLY A 18 12.61 -10.02 10.05
C GLY A 18 13.28 -11.39 9.93
N ALA A 19 13.47 -12.07 11.07
CA ALA A 19 14.05 -13.42 11.15
C ALA A 19 13.00 -14.54 11.29
N HIS A 20 11.71 -14.21 11.24
CA HIS A 20 10.63 -15.19 11.43
C HIS A 20 10.37 -15.95 10.13
N THR A 21 9.95 -17.21 10.25
CA THR A 21 9.40 -17.96 9.11
C THR A 21 7.89 -17.98 9.25
N LEU A 22 7.18 -17.58 8.20
CA LEU A 22 5.72 -17.54 8.19
C LEU A 22 5.17 -18.77 7.48
N THR A 23 4.03 -19.24 7.94
CA THR A 23 3.18 -20.16 7.19
C THR A 23 2.61 -19.48 5.94
N TYR A 24 2.04 -20.27 5.04
CA TYR A 24 1.39 -19.75 3.84
C TYR A 24 0.27 -18.74 4.17
N GLU A 25 -0.58 -19.05 5.15
CA GLU A 25 -1.72 -18.21 5.52
C GLU A 25 -1.27 -16.88 6.16
N GLU A 26 -0.22 -16.93 6.98
CA GLU A 26 0.38 -15.73 7.58
C GLU A 26 1.04 -14.84 6.52
N MET A 27 1.77 -15.44 5.57
CA MET A 27 2.36 -14.72 4.45
C MET A 27 1.28 -14.05 3.59
N ASN A 28 0.22 -14.78 3.26
CA ASN A 28 -0.89 -14.23 2.47
C ASN A 28 -1.55 -13.06 3.19
N THR A 29 -1.83 -13.21 4.48
CA THR A 29 -2.40 -12.14 5.32
C THR A 29 -1.47 -10.93 5.39
N LEU A 30 -0.16 -11.14 5.54
CA LEU A 30 0.81 -10.06 5.54
C LEU A 30 0.82 -9.30 4.20
N LEU A 31 0.78 -10.03 3.08
CA LEU A 31 0.73 -9.42 1.75
C LEU A 31 -0.53 -8.56 1.57
N CYS A 32 -1.71 -9.05 1.95
CA CYS A 32 -2.95 -8.26 1.90
C CYS A 32 -2.84 -6.96 2.74
N ARG A 33 -2.20 -7.02 3.91
CA ARG A 33 -1.98 -5.83 4.74
C ARG A 33 -1.01 -4.84 4.08
N ILE A 34 0.07 -5.33 3.49
CA ILE A 34 1.04 -4.48 2.77
C ILE A 34 0.36 -3.83 1.57
N GLU A 35 -0.42 -4.58 0.80
CA GLU A 35 -1.22 -4.08 -0.32
C GLU A 35 -2.15 -2.95 0.12
N ALA A 36 -2.97 -3.17 1.15
CA ALA A 36 -3.89 -2.16 1.67
C ALA A 36 -3.15 -0.87 2.09
N CYS A 37 -1.98 -1.00 2.75
CA CYS A 37 -1.14 0.14 3.12
C CYS A 37 -0.60 0.90 1.90
N LEU A 38 -0.16 0.17 0.87
CA LEU A 38 0.38 0.80 -0.34
C LEU A 38 -0.72 1.48 -1.15
N ASN A 39 -1.88 0.86 -1.26
CA ASN A 39 -3.02 1.36 -2.03
C ASN A 39 -3.72 2.54 -1.34
N SER A 40 -3.71 2.60 0.00
CA SER A 40 -4.30 3.72 0.75
C SER A 40 -3.36 4.93 0.91
N ARG A 41 -2.12 4.86 0.42
CA ARG A 41 -1.11 5.91 0.66
C ARG A 41 -1.50 7.19 -0.10
N PRO A 42 -1.63 8.36 0.56
CA PRO A 42 -1.96 9.60 -0.13
C PRO A 42 -0.84 10.02 -1.09
N ILE A 43 -1.21 10.35 -2.34
CA ILE A 43 -0.31 10.88 -3.39
C ILE A 43 -0.43 12.41 -3.45
N ALA A 44 -1.67 12.92 -3.51
CA ALA A 44 -1.98 14.34 -3.59
C ALA A 44 -3.34 14.62 -2.96
N ALA A 45 -3.62 15.87 -2.59
CA ALA A 45 -4.99 16.28 -2.29
C ALA A 45 -5.83 16.27 -3.57
N THR A 46 -7.08 15.86 -3.48
CA THR A 46 -8.00 15.86 -4.64
C THR A 46 -8.67 17.23 -4.83
N SER A 47 -8.61 18.10 -3.82
CA SER A 47 -9.25 19.41 -3.79
C SER A 47 -8.37 20.43 -3.07
N ASP A 48 -8.42 21.69 -3.51
CA ASP A 48 -7.77 22.83 -2.85
C ASP A 48 -8.60 23.38 -1.66
N CYS A 49 -9.80 22.85 -1.44
CA CYS A 49 -10.63 23.23 -0.29
C CYS A 49 -10.04 22.69 1.02
N LEU A 50 -9.79 23.59 1.99
CA LEU A 50 -9.23 23.24 3.30
C LEU A 50 -10.10 22.29 4.14
N ASP A 51 -11.38 22.13 3.79
CA ASP A 51 -12.35 21.25 4.47
C ASP A 51 -12.46 19.87 3.81
N ASP A 52 -11.90 19.68 2.61
CA ASP A 52 -11.97 18.41 1.90
C ASP A 52 -10.73 17.55 2.19
N TYR A 53 -10.89 16.59 3.11
CA TYR A 53 -9.83 15.68 3.54
C TYR A 53 -9.59 14.51 2.57
N ARG A 54 -10.13 14.57 1.35
CA ARG A 54 -9.96 13.53 0.33
C ARG A 54 -8.57 13.63 -0.30
N ALA A 55 -7.81 12.54 -0.15
CA ALA A 55 -6.55 12.37 -0.82
C ALA A 55 -6.72 11.42 -2.00
N LEU A 56 -6.07 11.76 -3.12
CA LEU A 56 -5.84 10.86 -4.23
C LEU A 56 -4.90 9.75 -3.77
N THR A 57 -5.38 8.51 -3.78
CA THR A 57 -4.60 7.33 -3.42
C THR A 57 -4.35 6.46 -4.65
N PRO A 58 -3.35 5.56 -4.63
CA PRO A 58 -3.16 4.60 -5.71
C PRO A 58 -4.39 3.73 -5.99
N ASP A 59 -5.19 3.45 -4.95
CA ASP A 59 -6.42 2.65 -5.07
C ASP A 59 -7.43 3.22 -6.08
N HIS A 60 -7.55 4.55 -6.16
CA HIS A 60 -8.42 5.22 -7.12
C HIS A 60 -8.06 4.89 -8.58
N PHE A 61 -6.79 4.60 -8.87
CA PHE A 61 -6.34 4.19 -10.21
C PHE A 61 -6.57 2.70 -10.49
N LEU A 62 -6.74 1.87 -9.46
CA LEU A 62 -6.94 0.44 -9.59
C LEU A 62 -8.42 0.09 -9.81
N ILE A 63 -9.31 0.79 -9.12
CA ILE A 63 -10.75 0.61 -9.23
C ILE A 63 -11.30 1.35 -10.46
N GLY A 64 -10.69 2.50 -10.80
CA GLY A 64 -11.23 3.44 -11.77
C GLY A 64 -12.45 4.15 -11.17
N ASP A 65 -12.40 5.47 -11.09
CA ASP A 65 -13.63 6.26 -10.84
C ASP A 65 -14.64 6.09 -12.00
#